data_AF-A0A257TK63-F1
#
_entry.id   AF-A0A257TK63-F1
#
_cell.length_a   1.000
_cell.length_b   1.000
_cell.length_c   1.000
_cell.angle_alpha   90.00
_cell.angle_beta   90.00
_cell.angle_gamma   90.00
#
_symmetry.space_group_name_H-M   'P 1'
#
loop_
_entity.id
_entity.type
_entity.pdbx_description
1 polymer ?
#
loop_
_entity_poly.entity_id
_entity_poly.type
_entity_poly.pdbx_seq_one_letter_code
_entity_poly.pdbx_strand_id
1 'polypeptide(L)'
;GNVWTAGIRGEALLSEDPSKTDGYYIRWILGMDYQFTDKLYGMFEYYHNGQGTLNKFNYDLMGLYQGRILNLAKDYLAVSGSYQLTPLVTVMLSSNSNFSDGSGYLAGTVSFSASDNASLAFGTLYSYGKTFTEYWYYPQAYYLKLETYF
;
A
#
# COMPACT_ATOMS: atom_id res chain seq x y z
N GLY A 1 17.91 5.45 -6.98
CA GLY A 1 19.37 5.31 -6.83
C GLY A 1 19.65 4.58 -5.53
N ASN A 2 20.77 3.88 -5.41
CA ASN A 2 21.08 3.18 -4.16
C ASN A 2 21.94 4.07 -3.26
N VAL A 3 21.62 4.13 -1.98
CA VAL A 3 22.46 4.75 -0.96
C VAL A 3 22.99 3.62 -0.09
N TRP A 4 24.30 3.40 -0.16
CA TRP A 4 24.96 2.21 0.39
C TRP A 4 24.35 0.91 -0.17
N THR A 5 23.79 0.08 0.71
CA THR A 5 23.11 -1.18 0.40
C THR A 5 21.58 -1.04 0.35
N ALA A 6 21.04 0.14 0.64
CA ALA A 6 19.61 0.43 0.56
C ALA A 6 19.22 0.99 -0.81
N GLY A 7 18.13 0.48 -1.38
CA GLY A 7 17.49 1.07 -2.55
C GLY A 7 16.69 2.30 -2.12
N ILE A 8 16.88 3.42 -2.81
CA ILE A 8 16.06 4.61 -2.62
C ILE A 8 15.42 4.99 -3.96
N ARG A 9 14.11 5.21 -3.94
CA ARG A 9 13.32 5.55 -5.12
C ARG A 9 12.43 6.72 -4.80
N GLY A 10 12.24 7.57 -5.80
CA GLY A 10 11.39 8.73 -5.64
C GLY A 10 10.78 9.08 -6.99
N GLU A 11 9.48 9.32 -7.00
CA GLU A 11 8.75 9.75 -8.18
C GLU A 11 7.86 10.93 -7.81
N ALA A 12 7.69 11.86 -8.75
CA ALA A 12 6.81 13.00 -8.57
C ALA A 12 6.03 13.22 -9.86
N LEU A 13 4.76 13.57 -9.71
CA LEU A 13 3.81 13.76 -10.78
C LEU A 13 3.05 15.06 -10.53
N LEU A 14 3.14 15.98 -11.47
CA LEU A 14 2.27 17.15 -11.52
C LEU A 14 1.00 16.76 -12.27
N SER A 15 -0.17 17.04 -11.70
CA SER A 15 -1.46 16.75 -12.31
C SER A 15 -2.38 17.96 -12.18
N GLU A 16 -3.27 18.09 -13.14
CA GLU A 16 -4.33 19.09 -13.15
C GLU A 16 -5.64 18.40 -12.79
N ASP A 17 -6.41 18.98 -11.87
CA ASP A 17 -7.79 18.57 -11.62
C ASP A 17 -8.73 19.39 -12.50
N PRO A 18 -9.26 18.82 -13.61
CA PRO A 18 -10.14 19.54 -14.53
C PRO A 18 -11.47 19.98 -13.87
N SER A 19 -11.77 19.50 -12.66
CA SER A 19 -12.96 19.87 -11.89
C SER A 19 -12.78 21.16 -11.08
N LYS A 20 -11.56 21.70 -10.96
CA LYS A 20 -11.24 22.90 -10.16
C LYS A 20 -10.49 23.93 -11.02
N THR A 21 -10.99 25.16 -11.08
CA THR A 21 -10.28 26.28 -11.72
C THR A 21 -8.96 26.53 -10.97
N ASP A 22 -7.82 26.41 -11.66
CA ASP A 22 -6.44 26.44 -11.12
C ASP A 22 -6.04 25.27 -10.19
N GLY A 23 -6.68 24.11 -10.35
CA GLY A 23 -6.46 22.92 -9.52
C GLY A 23 -5.21 22.10 -9.84
N TYR A 24 -4.02 22.71 -9.96
CA TYR A 24 -2.78 21.94 -10.06
C TYR A 24 -2.41 21.33 -8.71
N TYR A 25 -2.08 20.05 -8.70
CA TYR A 25 -1.62 19.35 -7.51
C TYR A 25 -0.43 18.48 -7.85
N ILE A 26 0.48 18.36 -6.88
CA ILE A 26 1.63 17.49 -6.98
C ILE A 26 1.38 16.23 -6.16
N ARG A 27 1.69 15.08 -6.77
CA ARG A 27 1.82 13.81 -6.09
C ARG A 27 3.27 13.45 -6.07
N TRP A 28 3.75 12.90 -4.96
CA TRP A 28 5.09 12.39 -4.91
C TRP A 28 5.17 11.20 -3.97
N ILE A 29 6.13 10.35 -4.24
CA ILE A 29 6.37 9.14 -3.47
C ILE A 29 7.87 9.05 -3.21
N LEU A 30 8.23 8.65 -2.00
CA LEU A 30 9.60 8.37 -1.60
C LEU A 30 9.62 7.00 -0.93
N GLY A 31 10.30 6.06 -1.57
CA GLY A 31 10.48 4.70 -1.13
C GLY A 31 11.93 4.42 -0.75
N MET A 32 12.10 3.58 0.26
CA MET A 32 13.37 3.00 0.66
C MET A 32 13.17 1.51 0.89
N ASP A 33 14.07 0.70 0.34
CA ASP A 33 14.07 -0.74 0.49
C ASP A 33 15.44 -1.25 0.98
N TYR A 34 15.41 -2.33 1.75
CA TYR A 34 16.61 -2.92 2.32
C TYR A 34 16.49 -4.45 2.46
N GLN A 35 17.51 -5.15 1.98
CA GLN A 35 17.69 -6.57 2.23
C GLN A 35 18.56 -6.75 3.49
N PHE A 36 17.92 -7.09 4.62
CA PHE A 36 18.61 -7.23 5.91
C PHE A 36 19.45 -8.51 5.99
N THR A 37 18.91 -9.61 5.47
CA THR A 37 19.59 -10.91 5.39
C THR A 37 19.23 -11.58 4.06
N ASP A 38 19.78 -12.75 3.76
CA ASP A 38 19.35 -13.58 2.61
C ASP A 38 17.84 -13.90 2.61
N LYS A 39 17.19 -13.84 3.78
CA LYS A 39 15.78 -14.23 3.97
C LYS A 39 14.86 -13.08 4.34
N LEU A 40 15.38 -11.94 4.80
CA LEU A 40 14.60 -10.82 5.32
C LEU A 40 14.78 -9.58 4.44
N TYR A 41 13.66 -9.15 3.85
CA TYR A 41 13.53 -7.92 3.10
C TYR A 41 12.54 -6.98 3.79
N GLY A 42 12.82 -5.68 3.77
CA GLY A 42 11.90 -4.65 4.23
C GLY A 42 11.85 -3.47 3.29
N MET A 43 10.68 -2.83 3.24
CA MET A 43 10.43 -1.65 2.45
C MET A 43 9.61 -0.66 3.27
N PHE A 44 9.92 0.60 3.07
CA PHE A 44 9.24 1.74 3.64
C PHE A 44 8.96 2.73 2.53
N GLU A 45 7.73 3.22 2.43
CA GLU A 45 7.33 4.15 1.40
C GLU A 45 6.39 5.20 1.98
N TYR A 46 6.68 6.46 1.65
CA TYR A 46 5.83 7.58 1.99
C TYR A 46 5.27 8.17 0.70
N TYR A 47 3.94 8.29 0.66
CA TYR A 47 3.21 8.81 -0.48
C TYR A 47 2.44 10.06 -0.08
N HIS A 48 2.70 11.15 -0.80
CA HIS A 48 1.99 12.41 -0.67
C HIS A 48 1.05 12.61 -1.86
N ASN A 49 -0.23 12.72 -1.57
CA ASN A 49 -1.30 12.98 -2.51
C ASN A 49 -1.79 14.42 -2.39
N GLY A 50 -1.31 15.32 -3.25
CA GLY A 50 -1.72 16.73 -3.23
C GLY A 50 -3.21 16.98 -3.52
N GLN A 51 -3.94 16.01 -4.07
CA GLN A 51 -5.40 16.10 -4.28
C GLN A 51 -6.20 15.76 -3.02
N GLY A 52 -5.59 15.04 -2.08
CA GLY A 52 -6.23 14.58 -0.86
C GLY A 52 -6.43 15.70 0.17
N THR A 53 -7.22 15.41 1.21
CA THR A 53 -7.52 16.37 2.29
C THR A 53 -7.07 15.84 3.65
N LEU A 54 -6.72 16.77 4.54
CA LEU A 54 -6.36 16.46 5.93
C LEU A 54 -7.59 16.22 6.80
N ASN A 55 -8.76 16.74 6.40
CA ASN A 55 -9.98 16.63 7.17
C ASN A 55 -10.87 15.51 6.62
N LYS A 56 -11.07 14.46 7.41
CA LYS A 56 -11.92 13.30 7.09
C LYS A 56 -13.37 13.66 6.71
N PHE A 57 -13.90 14.78 7.19
CA PHE A 57 -15.26 15.22 6.84
C PHE A 57 -15.34 15.87 5.45
N ASN A 58 -14.21 16.21 4.85
CA ASN A 58 -14.12 16.79 3.52
C ASN A 58 -13.69 15.74 2.46
N TYR A 59 -13.70 14.45 2.81
CA TYR A 59 -13.37 13.39 1.86
C TYR A 59 -14.38 13.33 0.72
N ASP A 60 -13.86 13.34 -0.52
CA ASP A 60 -14.68 13.20 -1.72
C ASP A 60 -15.01 11.72 -2.00
N LEU A 61 -15.89 11.17 -1.15
CA LEU A 61 -16.36 9.79 -1.27
C LEU A 61 -17.03 9.50 -2.63
N MET A 62 -17.65 10.52 -3.23
CA MET A 62 -18.28 10.40 -4.55
C MET A 62 -17.22 10.25 -5.64
N GLY A 63 -16.15 11.05 -5.58
CA GLY A 63 -14.99 10.92 -6.46
C GLY A 63 -14.31 9.56 -6.33
N LEU A 64 -14.22 9.00 -5.12
CA LEU A 64 -13.69 7.66 -4.88
C LEU A 64 -14.58 6.58 -5.52
N TYR A 65 -15.90 6.67 -5.31
CA TYR A 65 -16.86 5.74 -5.90
C TYR A 65 -16.85 5.76 -7.43
N GLN A 66 -16.65 6.94 -8.02
CA GLN A 66 -16.55 7.13 -9.48
C GLN A 66 -15.16 6.77 -10.05
N GLY A 67 -14.18 6.45 -9.20
CA GLY A 67 -12.80 6.20 -9.62
C GLY A 67 -12.04 7.44 -10.10
N ARG A 68 -12.57 8.64 -9.87
CA ARG A 68 -11.90 9.92 -10.20
C ARG A 68 -10.69 10.17 -9.29
N ILE A 69 -10.80 9.74 -8.03
CA ILE A 69 -9.70 9.77 -7.06
C ILE A 69 -9.51 8.37 -6.48
N LEU A 70 -8.25 7.98 -6.31
CA LEU A 70 -7.89 6.67 -5.76
C LEU A 70 -7.59 6.72 -4.25
N ASN A 71 -7.27 7.91 -3.74
CA ASN A 71 -6.85 8.15 -2.36
C ASN A 71 -7.50 9.44 -1.86
N LEU A 72 -8.11 9.39 -0.67
CA LEU A 72 -8.87 10.50 -0.10
C LEU A 72 -8.00 11.46 0.73
N ALA A 73 -7.01 10.92 1.41
CA ALA A 73 -6.13 11.69 2.28
C ALA A 73 -4.87 12.15 1.58
N LYS A 74 -4.15 13.00 2.29
CA LYS A 74 -2.97 13.69 1.77
C LYS A 74 -1.69 12.88 1.95
N ASP A 75 -1.58 12.12 3.03
CA ASP A 75 -0.31 11.52 3.43
C ASP A 75 -0.51 10.06 3.84
N TYR A 76 0.21 9.16 3.16
CA TYR A 76 0.19 7.73 3.40
C TYR A 76 1.58 7.22 3.71
N LEU A 77 1.62 6.24 4.60
CA LEU A 77 2.79 5.46 4.91
C LEU A 77 2.54 3.99 4.66
N ALA A 78 3.34 3.42 3.78
CA ALA A 78 3.40 1.99 3.54
C ALA A 78 4.68 1.42 4.15
N VAL A 79 4.54 0.35 4.91
CA VAL A 79 5.66 -0.44 5.42
C VAL A 79 5.39 -1.88 5.09
N SER A 80 6.32 -2.55 4.44
CA SER A 80 6.20 -3.97 4.15
C SER A 80 7.48 -4.72 4.47
N GLY A 81 7.32 -6.00 4.73
CA GLY A 81 8.43 -6.91 5.00
C GLY A 81 8.11 -8.29 4.46
N SER A 82 9.13 -8.95 3.96
CA SER A 82 9.05 -10.34 3.52
C SER A 82 10.12 -11.16 4.24
N TYR A 83 9.71 -12.31 4.75
CA TYR A 83 10.59 -13.25 5.43
C TYR A 83 10.43 -14.66 4.85
N GLN A 84 11.53 -15.21 4.35
CA GLN A 84 11.59 -16.58 3.86
C GLN A 84 11.86 -17.54 5.04
N LEU A 85 10.81 -18.24 5.49
CA LEU A 85 10.90 -19.22 6.58
C LEU A 85 11.67 -20.46 6.14
N THR A 86 11.32 -20.98 4.96
CA THR A 86 11.98 -22.12 4.30
C THR A 86 12.08 -21.81 2.80
N PRO A 87 12.89 -22.56 2.02
CA PRO A 87 12.97 -22.35 0.58
C PRO A 87 11.62 -22.43 -0.16
N LEU A 88 10.61 -23.06 0.45
CA LEU A 88 9.27 -23.22 -0.11
C LEU A 88 8.24 -22.28 0.52
N VAL A 89 8.52 -21.67 1.67
CA VAL A 89 7.55 -20.88 2.44
C VAL A 89 8.05 -19.46 2.66
N THR A 90 7.27 -18.49 2.18
CA THR A 90 7.51 -17.06 2.38
C THR A 90 6.33 -16.41 3.08
N VAL A 91 6.62 -15.57 4.06
CA VAL A 91 5.63 -14.73 4.76
C VAL A 91 5.86 -13.29 4.34
N MET A 92 4.79 -12.60 3.96
CA MET A 92 4.80 -11.18 3.68
C MET A 92 3.83 -10.49 4.64
N LEU A 93 4.27 -9.39 5.23
CA LEU A 93 3.45 -8.50 6.03
C LEU A 93 3.55 -7.11 5.45
N SER A 94 2.44 -6.39 5.42
CA SER A 94 2.40 -5.01 4.98
C SER A 94 1.39 -4.23 5.82
N SER A 95 1.70 -2.96 6.03
CA SER A 95 0.86 -1.98 6.71
C SER A 95 0.79 -0.76 5.83
N ASN A 96 -0.40 -0.26 5.59
CA ASN A 96 -0.63 1.01 4.92
C ASN A 96 -1.47 1.87 5.86
N SER A 97 -0.91 3.00 6.28
CA SER A 97 -1.49 3.91 7.24
C SER A 97 -1.66 5.28 6.63
N ASN A 98 -2.85 5.85 6.75
CA ASN A 98 -3.15 7.23 6.46
C ASN A 98 -2.84 8.09 7.70
N PHE A 99 -1.87 9.00 7.59
CA PHE A 99 -1.48 9.86 8.71
C PHE A 99 -2.49 10.98 9.00
N SER A 100 -3.35 11.33 8.06
CA SER A 100 -4.32 12.41 8.22
C SER A 100 -5.44 12.04 9.20
N ASP A 101 -5.95 10.81 9.14
CA ASP A 101 -7.05 10.35 10.00
C ASP A 101 -6.71 9.14 10.90
N GLY A 102 -5.50 8.59 10.77
CA GLY A 102 -5.00 7.47 11.55
C GLY A 102 -5.64 6.13 11.18
N SER A 103 -6.35 6.04 10.05
CA SER A 103 -6.91 4.81 9.52
C SER A 103 -5.94 4.10 8.59
N GLY A 104 -6.16 2.82 8.30
CA GLY A 104 -5.26 2.04 7.48
C GLY A 104 -5.71 0.61 7.27
N TYR A 105 -4.82 -0.19 6.70
CA TYR A 105 -4.97 -1.64 6.69
C TYR A 105 -3.64 -2.34 6.93
N LEU A 106 -3.76 -3.54 7.49
CA LEU A 106 -2.71 -4.51 7.61
C LEU A 106 -3.02 -5.66 6.67
N ALA A 107 -2.06 -6.06 5.84
CA ALA A 107 -2.21 -7.23 4.99
C ALA A 107 -1.08 -8.22 5.26
N GLY A 108 -1.44 -9.49 5.37
CA GLY A 108 -0.49 -10.58 5.59
C GLY A 108 -0.73 -11.69 4.59
N THR A 109 0.33 -12.29 4.09
CA THR A 109 0.25 -13.39 3.13
C THR A 109 1.29 -14.44 3.47
N VAL A 110 0.87 -15.69 3.53
CA VAL A 110 1.76 -16.86 3.61
C VAL A 110 1.67 -17.58 2.28
N SER A 111 2.80 -17.69 1.59
CA SER A 111 2.92 -18.33 0.30
C SER A 111 3.75 -19.60 0.44
N PHE A 112 3.25 -20.69 -0.15
CA PHE A 112 3.87 -22.00 -0.22
C PHE A 112 4.06 -22.42 -1.68
N SER A 113 5.29 -22.68 -2.08
CA SER A 113 5.61 -23.29 -3.37
C SER A 113 5.43 -24.81 -3.26
N ALA A 114 4.38 -25.32 -3.92
CA ALA A 114 4.05 -26.74 -3.89
C ALA A 114 4.88 -27.53 -4.92
N SER A 115 5.22 -26.89 -6.04
CA SER A 115 6.13 -27.41 -7.07
C SER A 115 6.72 -26.25 -7.85
N ASP A 116 7.63 -26.55 -8.78
CA ASP A 116 8.20 -25.57 -9.71
C ASP A 116 7.13 -24.85 -10.55
N ASN A 117 5.95 -25.47 -10.71
CA ASN A 117 4.86 -24.98 -11.55
C ASN A 117 3.60 -24.60 -10.76
N ALA A 118 3.61 -24.67 -9.43
CA ALA A 118 2.43 -24.39 -8.62
C ALA A 118 2.77 -23.71 -7.28
N SER A 119 2.06 -22.63 -6.98
CA SER A 119 2.13 -21.94 -5.69
C SER A 119 0.74 -21.77 -5.08
N LEU A 120 0.67 -21.88 -3.76
CA LEU A 120 -0.52 -21.66 -2.97
C LEU A 120 -0.24 -20.50 -2.01
N ALA A 121 -1.16 -19.56 -1.87
CA ALA A 121 -1.04 -18.49 -0.89
C ALA A 121 -2.33 -18.33 -0.10
N PHE A 122 -2.19 -18.13 1.20
CA PHE A 122 -3.27 -17.68 2.07
C PHE A 122 -2.99 -16.23 2.47
N GLY A 123 -3.96 -15.35 2.29
CA GLY A 123 -3.82 -13.94 2.61
C GLY A 123 -4.98 -13.38 3.41
N THR A 124 -4.66 -12.35 4.18
CA THR A 124 -5.61 -11.57 4.98
C THR A 124 -5.38 -10.08 4.72
N LEU A 125 -6.47 -9.32 4.76
CA LEU A 125 -6.47 -7.87 4.77
C LEU A 125 -7.39 -7.42 5.89
N TYR A 126 -6.82 -6.73 6.87
CA TYR A 126 -7.50 -6.19 8.03
C TYR A 126 -7.45 -4.67 7.99
N SER A 127 -8.57 -4.03 7.66
CA SER A 127 -8.74 -2.58 7.73
C SER A 127 -9.08 -2.13 9.15
N TYR A 128 -8.56 -0.96 9.54
CA TYR A 128 -8.87 -0.30 10.81
C TYR A 128 -9.10 1.20 10.60
N GLY A 129 -9.95 1.79 11.44
CA GLY A 129 -10.30 3.20 11.35
C GLY A 129 -11.47 3.55 12.25
N LYS A 130 -11.60 4.84 12.60
CA LYS A 130 -12.78 5.36 13.32
C LYS A 130 -13.93 5.58 12.34
N THR A 131 -15.15 5.76 12.83
CA THR A 131 -16.28 6.08 11.95
C THR A 131 -15.96 7.28 11.05
N PHE A 132 -16.28 7.14 9.76
CA PHE A 132 -16.03 8.12 8.69
C PHE A 132 -14.56 8.34 8.27
N THR A 133 -13.61 7.56 8.78
CA THR A 133 -12.25 7.56 8.21
C THR A 133 -12.20 6.76 6.91
N GLU A 134 -11.22 7.01 6.06
CA GLU A 134 -11.12 6.39 4.71
C GLU A 134 -11.22 4.87 4.78
N TYR A 135 -10.40 4.23 5.61
CA TYR A 135 -10.36 2.76 5.71
C TYR A 135 -11.48 2.14 6.55
N TRP A 136 -12.38 2.94 7.14
CA TRP A 136 -13.57 2.40 7.83
C TRP A 136 -14.58 1.80 6.85
N TYR A 137 -14.61 2.31 5.62
CA TYR A 137 -15.47 1.81 4.55
C TYR A 137 -14.94 0.54 3.88
N TYR A 138 -13.69 0.17 4.15
CA TYR A 138 -13.04 -0.97 3.51
C TYR A 138 -13.36 -2.25 4.28
N PRO A 139 -13.84 -3.31 3.62
CA PRO A 139 -14.10 -4.57 4.28
C PRO A 139 -12.80 -5.27 4.64
N GLN A 140 -12.86 -6.11 5.68
CA GLN A 140 -11.81 -7.09 5.93
C GLN A 140 -11.98 -8.25 4.96
N ALA A 141 -10.86 -8.84 4.53
CA ALA A 141 -10.85 -9.93 3.57
C ALA A 141 -9.90 -11.05 3.98
N TYR A 142 -10.29 -12.26 3.60
CA TYR A 142 -9.43 -13.44 3.63
C TYR A 142 -9.53 -14.11 2.27
N TYR A 143 -8.41 -14.57 1.75
CA TYR A 143 -8.38 -15.19 0.43
C TYR A 143 -7.38 -16.34 0.38
N LEU A 144 -7.63 -17.23 -0.56
CA LEU A 144 -6.73 -18.30 -0.93
C LEU A 144 -6.48 -18.17 -2.43
N LYS A 145 -5.21 -18.18 -2.81
CA LYS A 145 -4.75 -18.01 -4.19
C LYS A 145 -3.97 -19.24 -4.61
N LEU A 146 -4.30 -19.80 -5.78
CA LEU A 146 -3.54 -20.84 -6.44
C LEU A 146 -3.02 -20.26 -7.76
N GLU A 147 -1.71 -20.28 -7.96
CA GLU A 147 -1.07 -19.88 -9.21
C GLU A 147 -0.39 -21.11 -9.82
N THR A 148 -0.66 -21.35 -11.10
CA THR A 148 -0.08 -22.47 -11.85
C THR A 148 0.52 -21.98 -13.14
N TYR A 149 1.68 -22.50 -13.50
CA TYR A 149 2.44 -22.12 -14.70
C TYR A 149 2.52 -23.31 -15.67
N PHE A 150 2.49 -23.04 -16.97
CA PHE A 150 2.50 -24.02 -18.06
C PHE A 150 3.49 -23.62 -19.16
#